data_AF-A0ABD2JQE6-F1
#
_entry.id   AF-A0ABD2JQE6-F1
#
_cell.length_a   1.000
_cell.length_b   1.000
_cell.length_c   1.000
_cell.angle_alpha   90.00
_cell.angle_beta   90.00
_cell.angle_gamma   90.00
#
_symmetry.space_group_name_H-M   'P 1'
#
loop_
_entity.id
_entity.type
_entity.pdbx_description
1 polymer ?
#
loop_
_entity_poly.entity_id
_entity_poly.type
_entity_poly.pdbx_seq_one_letter_code
_entity_poly.pdbx_strand_id
1 'polypeptide(L)'
;MGEHKIRAEAVQWAIEINADFLFLIDAEAHITAPDTLNILVQKAREDNNYRAILAPLLLRPDTVYSNFWGAVSESGYYARSFDYLDIIHGKSPAHVWNVPFIGAAIFVSKRKFEALSKAFVLKGGVDADISMAQFCRENGHFMFVDSSKGTQYFGFLVNSDSFSQLPKEARLNLELYDYPNNKKLWESRYIHPEYFTVLKPGTDVPLACPDVYDFPFLSERFCEELIEVMEEFGLWSEGKHKDGRVQGGYENVPTRDIHMNQVGYERHWLQILDNYIAPMQEKVFIGFYQRPIHANMMFVVRYRPDEQASLRPHHDASTYSIDVALNKKDVDYEGGGVRYVRYNCTVPADQIGWSMLFPGRLTHLHEGLPTTRGTRYILVSFINP
;
A
#
# COMPACT_ATOMS: atom_id res chain seq x y z
N MET A 1 4.09 1.93 28.13
CA MET A 1 3.95 0.61 28.80
C MET A 1 4.58 -0.42 27.87
N GLY A 2 5.39 -1.35 28.36
CA GLY A 2 6.04 -2.35 27.49
C GLY A 2 5.08 -3.43 27.02
N GLU A 3 5.26 -3.93 25.80
CA GLU A 3 4.39 -4.93 25.16
C GLU A 3 4.13 -6.16 26.03
N HIS A 4 5.18 -6.76 26.60
CA HIS A 4 5.08 -7.91 27.51
C HIS A 4 4.07 -7.69 28.64
N LYS A 5 4.07 -6.48 29.22
CA LYS A 5 3.19 -6.13 30.33
C LYS A 5 1.73 -6.02 29.85
N ILE A 6 1.50 -5.44 28.69
CA ILE A 6 0.16 -5.31 28.10
C ILE A 6 -0.43 -6.70 27.79
N ARG A 7 0.35 -7.61 27.20
CA ARG A 7 -0.13 -8.97 26.93
C ARG A 7 -0.45 -9.74 28.21
N ALA A 8 0.38 -9.61 29.26
CA ALA A 8 0.10 -10.23 30.56
C ALA A 8 -1.14 -9.63 31.24
N GLU A 9 -1.32 -8.31 31.18
CA GLU A 9 -2.51 -7.62 31.68
C GLU A 9 -3.77 -8.05 30.94
N ALA A 10 -3.71 -8.30 29.62
CA ALA A 10 -4.84 -8.81 28.85
C ALA A 10 -5.28 -10.22 29.31
N VAL A 11 -4.33 -11.11 29.63
CA VAL A 11 -4.64 -12.43 30.22
C VAL A 11 -5.27 -12.27 31.60
N GLN A 12 -4.70 -11.41 32.44
CA GLN A 12 -5.22 -11.15 33.79
C GLN A 12 -6.64 -10.57 33.74
N TRP A 13 -6.88 -9.61 32.85
CA TRP A 13 -8.18 -9.01 32.65
C TRP A 13 -9.21 -10.06 32.17
N ALA A 14 -8.83 -10.97 31.28
CA ALA A 14 -9.69 -12.07 30.84
C ALA A 14 -10.10 -13.01 32.00
N ILE A 15 -9.21 -13.23 32.98
CA ILE A 15 -9.53 -13.96 34.22
C ILE A 15 -10.54 -13.17 35.07
N GLU A 16 -10.29 -11.89 35.28
CA GLU A 16 -11.11 -11.01 36.13
C GLU A 16 -12.56 -10.90 35.64
N ILE A 17 -12.76 -10.82 34.32
CA ILE A 17 -14.10 -10.78 33.72
C ILE A 17 -14.73 -12.16 33.52
N ASN A 18 -14.04 -13.24 33.94
CA ASN A 18 -14.46 -14.63 33.74
C ASN A 18 -14.78 -14.95 32.27
N ALA A 19 -13.92 -14.50 31.35
CA ALA A 19 -14.08 -14.77 29.92
C ALA A 19 -13.89 -16.25 29.60
N ASP A 20 -14.60 -16.77 28.60
CA ASP A 20 -14.39 -18.14 28.10
C ASP A 20 -13.19 -18.27 27.17
N PHE A 21 -12.88 -17.20 26.45
CA PHE A 21 -11.83 -17.15 25.44
C PHE A 21 -11.21 -15.74 25.39
N LEU A 22 -9.94 -15.67 25.02
CA LEU A 22 -9.18 -14.45 24.77
C LEU A 22 -8.58 -14.57 23.37
N PHE A 23 -8.74 -13.54 22.54
CA PHE A 23 -8.12 -13.48 21.21
C PHE A 23 -7.23 -12.24 21.14
N LEU A 24 -5.92 -12.46 21.18
CA LEU A 24 -4.90 -11.43 21.03
C LEU A 24 -4.62 -11.28 19.54
N ILE A 25 -4.80 -10.08 18.99
CA ILE A 25 -4.59 -9.78 17.57
C ILE A 25 -3.68 -8.56 17.49
N ASP A 26 -2.52 -8.74 16.88
CA ASP A 26 -1.55 -7.69 16.64
C ASP A 26 -1.96 -6.87 15.40
N ALA A 27 -1.50 -5.63 15.33
CA ALA A 27 -1.87 -4.73 14.23
C ALA A 27 -1.43 -5.22 12.84
N GLU A 28 -0.41 -6.09 12.76
CA GLU A 28 0.01 -6.70 11.50
C GLU A 28 -0.89 -7.88 11.06
N ALA A 29 -1.69 -8.45 11.95
CA ALA A 29 -2.59 -9.56 11.64
C ALA A 29 -3.90 -9.05 11.06
N HIS A 30 -4.02 -9.08 9.73
CA HIS A 30 -5.22 -8.64 9.02
C HIS A 30 -6.18 -9.82 8.81
N ILE A 31 -7.14 -9.97 9.73
CA ILE A 31 -8.17 -11.03 9.66
C ILE A 31 -9.27 -10.60 8.69
N THR A 32 -9.41 -11.32 7.58
CA THR A 32 -10.41 -11.03 6.53
C THR A 32 -11.64 -11.93 6.59
N ALA A 33 -11.52 -13.14 7.16
CA ALA A 33 -12.66 -14.05 7.25
C ALA A 33 -13.52 -13.72 8.49
N PRO A 34 -14.81 -13.35 8.29
CA PRO A 34 -15.68 -12.91 9.39
C PRO A 34 -16.04 -14.03 10.38
N ASP A 35 -15.89 -15.30 9.99
CA ASP A 35 -16.18 -16.46 10.82
C ASP A 35 -14.94 -17.04 11.54
N THR A 36 -13.78 -16.37 11.44
CA THR A 36 -12.52 -16.80 12.08
C THR A 36 -12.69 -17.14 13.55
N LEU A 37 -13.28 -16.22 14.33
CA LEU A 37 -13.49 -16.43 15.77
C LEU A 37 -14.38 -17.65 16.06
N ASN A 38 -15.45 -17.84 15.27
CA ASN A 38 -16.35 -18.99 15.43
C ASN A 38 -15.62 -20.31 15.15
N ILE A 39 -14.78 -20.35 14.12
CA ILE A 39 -13.97 -21.52 13.78
C ILE A 39 -13.01 -21.85 14.94
N LEU A 40 -12.26 -20.86 15.45
CA LEU A 40 -11.31 -21.05 16.54
C LEU A 40 -12.01 -21.53 17.83
N VAL A 41 -13.18 -20.98 18.15
CA VAL A 41 -14.02 -21.43 19.28
C VAL A 41 -14.46 -22.87 19.11
N GLN A 42 -14.92 -23.26 17.91
CA GLN A 42 -15.31 -24.64 17.62
C GLN A 42 -14.13 -25.59 17.81
N LYS A 43 -12.97 -25.26 17.23
CA LYS A 43 -11.74 -26.06 17.33
C LYS A 43 -11.26 -26.23 18.77
N ALA A 44 -11.36 -25.19 19.58
CA ALA A 44 -11.01 -25.26 21.01
C ALA A 44 -11.98 -26.13 21.83
N ARG A 45 -13.24 -26.25 21.39
CA ARG A 45 -14.27 -27.06 22.06
C ARG A 45 -14.23 -28.54 21.64
N GLU A 46 -13.88 -28.83 20.40
CA GLU A 46 -13.90 -30.19 19.81
C GLU A 46 -12.98 -31.19 20.53
N ASP A 47 -11.79 -30.77 20.97
CA ASP A 47 -10.67 -31.70 21.14
C ASP A 47 -10.32 -32.03 22.60
N ASN A 48 -11.33 -32.34 23.40
CA ASN A 48 -11.21 -32.94 24.74
C ASN A 48 -10.05 -32.40 25.59
N ASN A 49 -9.84 -31.07 25.57
CA ASN A 49 -8.87 -30.30 26.35
C ASN A 49 -7.47 -30.05 25.74
N TYR A 50 -7.16 -30.49 24.52
CA TYR A 50 -5.80 -30.35 23.96
C TYR A 50 -5.53 -29.01 23.24
N ARG A 51 -6.50 -28.52 22.45
CA ARG A 51 -6.36 -27.31 21.62
C ARG A 51 -6.81 -26.04 22.36
N ALA A 52 -6.11 -25.70 23.43
CA ALA A 52 -6.44 -24.52 24.24
C ALA A 52 -5.66 -23.25 23.88
N ILE A 53 -4.64 -23.37 23.01
CA ILE A 53 -3.83 -22.27 22.49
C ILE A 53 -3.70 -22.48 20.98
N LEU A 54 -4.30 -21.58 20.20
CA LEU A 54 -4.52 -21.70 18.76
C LEU A 54 -4.13 -20.40 18.05
N ALA A 55 -3.73 -20.49 16.78
CA ALA A 55 -3.62 -19.36 15.87
C ALA A 55 -4.26 -19.73 14.52
N PRO A 56 -5.02 -18.84 13.88
CA PRO A 56 -5.32 -19.01 12.46
C PRO A 56 -4.02 -18.89 11.65
N LEU A 57 -3.84 -19.70 10.61
CA LEU A 57 -2.70 -19.55 9.72
C LEU A 57 -2.81 -18.22 8.96
N LEU A 58 -1.82 -17.35 9.17
CA LEU A 58 -1.67 -16.09 8.45
C LEU A 58 -0.31 -16.09 7.73
N LEU A 59 -0.34 -15.76 6.44
CA LEU A 59 0.86 -15.63 5.61
C LEU A 59 1.07 -14.17 5.23
N ARG A 60 2.34 -13.75 5.17
CA ARG A 60 2.69 -12.49 4.51
C ARG A 60 2.59 -12.70 2.99
N PRO A 61 1.78 -11.91 2.27
CA PRO A 61 1.54 -12.10 0.84
C PRO A 61 2.84 -12.18 0.04
N ASP A 62 2.85 -13.05 -0.97
CA ASP A 62 3.96 -13.24 -1.92
C ASP A 62 5.31 -13.62 -1.28
N THR A 63 5.30 -14.10 -0.03
CA THR A 63 6.46 -14.62 0.69
C THR A 63 6.18 -15.99 1.31
N VAL A 64 7.17 -16.54 2.02
CA VAL A 64 7.02 -17.75 2.85
C VAL A 64 6.93 -17.43 4.35
N TYR A 65 6.85 -16.14 4.74
CA TYR A 65 6.73 -15.76 6.14
C TYR A 65 5.30 -16.01 6.64
N SER A 66 5.19 -16.54 7.86
CA SER A 66 3.92 -16.85 8.51
C SER A 66 3.98 -16.55 10.00
N ASN A 67 2.82 -16.60 10.64
CA ASN A 67 2.68 -16.36 12.08
C ASN A 67 2.98 -17.58 12.96
N PHE A 68 3.68 -18.59 12.43
CA PHE A 68 4.12 -19.76 13.20
C PHE A 68 5.50 -20.22 12.77
N TRP A 69 6.20 -20.95 13.65
CA TRP A 69 7.43 -21.66 13.29
C TRP A 69 7.20 -23.15 13.39
N GLY A 70 7.65 -23.92 12.39
CA GLY A 70 7.58 -25.37 12.43
C GLY A 70 8.69 -26.02 13.28
N ALA A 71 9.80 -25.33 13.52
CA ALA A 71 10.89 -25.79 14.36
C ALA A 71 11.54 -24.62 15.12
N VAL A 72 12.31 -24.95 16.16
CA VAL A 72 13.17 -24.02 16.89
C VAL A 72 14.59 -24.56 16.94
N SER A 73 15.59 -23.67 16.87
CA SER A 73 17.00 -24.01 17.09
C SER A 73 17.28 -24.36 18.55
N GLU A 74 18.48 -24.87 18.84
CA GLU A 74 18.95 -25.09 20.21
C GLU A 74 18.98 -23.80 21.05
N SER A 75 19.17 -22.64 20.41
CA SER A 75 19.12 -21.32 21.05
C SER A 75 17.70 -20.80 21.27
N GLY A 76 16.67 -21.53 20.86
CA GLY A 76 15.26 -21.16 21.02
C GLY A 76 14.72 -20.17 19.99
N TYR A 77 15.45 -19.94 18.90
CA TYR A 77 15.07 -19.05 17.80
C TYR A 77 14.53 -19.85 16.60
N TYR A 78 14.11 -19.14 15.56
CA TYR A 78 13.54 -19.75 14.34
C TYR A 78 14.44 -20.85 13.75
N ALA A 79 13.81 -21.98 13.44
CA ALA A 79 14.34 -22.97 12.51
C ALA A 79 13.21 -23.41 11.57
N ARG A 80 13.54 -23.72 10.32
CA ARG A 80 12.56 -24.25 9.35
C ARG A 80 12.41 -25.75 9.55
N SER A 81 11.18 -26.23 9.77
CA SER A 81 10.88 -27.67 9.77
C SER A 81 10.82 -28.23 8.35
N PHE A 82 10.96 -29.54 8.22
CA PHE A 82 10.91 -30.23 6.93
C PHE A 82 9.55 -30.12 6.23
N ASP A 83 8.47 -29.99 6.99
CA ASP A 83 7.07 -29.93 6.54
C ASP A 83 6.52 -28.49 6.44
N TYR A 84 7.29 -27.47 6.79
CA TYR A 84 6.83 -26.07 6.83
C TYR A 84 6.21 -25.62 5.49
N LEU A 85 6.88 -25.93 4.37
CA LEU A 85 6.40 -25.57 3.04
C LEU A 85 5.11 -26.31 2.66
N ASP A 86 4.95 -27.55 3.10
CA ASP A 86 3.73 -28.31 2.83
C ASP A 86 2.53 -27.76 3.61
N ILE A 87 2.76 -27.25 4.82
CA ILE A 87 1.74 -26.56 5.62
C ILE A 87 1.33 -25.24 4.95
N ILE A 88 2.29 -24.35 4.64
CA ILE A 88 1.98 -23.02 4.08
C ILE A 88 1.49 -23.05 2.63
N HIS A 89 1.71 -24.14 1.90
CA HIS A 89 1.16 -24.35 0.56
C HIS A 89 -0.11 -25.22 0.55
N GLY A 90 -0.59 -25.64 1.73
CA GLY A 90 -1.82 -26.43 1.84
C GLY A 90 -1.72 -27.82 1.20
N LYS A 91 -0.52 -28.36 1.07
CA LYS A 91 -0.26 -29.71 0.52
C LYS A 91 -0.40 -30.79 1.57
N SER A 92 -0.39 -30.39 2.84
CA SER A 92 -0.40 -31.32 3.95
C SER A 92 -1.81 -31.85 4.24
N PRO A 93 -1.98 -33.17 4.52
CA PRO A 93 -3.31 -33.76 4.77
C PRO A 93 -3.88 -33.39 6.14
N ALA A 94 -3.04 -32.94 7.08
CA ALA A 94 -3.51 -32.45 8.37
C ALA A 94 -3.86 -30.95 8.30
N HIS A 95 -4.87 -30.59 9.09
CA HIS A 95 -5.50 -29.27 9.04
C HIS A 95 -5.17 -28.40 10.26
N VAL A 96 -4.67 -29.00 11.34
CA VAL A 96 -4.30 -28.31 12.58
C VAL A 96 -2.99 -28.92 13.06
N TRP A 97 -2.01 -28.07 13.36
CA TRP A 97 -0.62 -28.47 13.56
C TRP A 97 -0.14 -28.08 14.93
N ASN A 98 0.38 -29.02 15.71
CA ASN A 98 1.13 -28.68 16.93
C ASN A 98 2.49 -28.11 16.53
N VAL A 99 2.76 -26.87 16.92
CA VAL A 99 3.94 -26.12 16.48
C VAL A 99 4.66 -25.49 17.68
N PRO A 100 5.99 -25.36 17.63
CA PRO A 100 6.77 -24.80 18.74
C PRO A 100 6.60 -23.29 18.95
N PHE A 101 6.00 -22.56 18.01
CA PHE A 101 5.78 -21.12 18.10
C PHE A 101 4.56 -20.70 17.28
N ILE A 102 3.76 -19.79 17.83
CA ILE A 102 2.73 -19.02 17.15
C ILE A 102 2.86 -17.56 17.60
N GLY A 103 2.48 -16.61 16.75
CA GLY A 103 2.49 -15.17 17.05
C GLY A 103 1.39 -14.44 16.28
N ALA A 104 1.36 -13.11 16.41
CA ALA A 104 0.50 -12.15 15.69
C ALA A 104 -1.03 -12.28 15.88
N ALA A 105 -1.58 -13.48 15.96
CA ALA A 105 -3.00 -13.76 16.20
C ALA A 105 -3.13 -15.01 17.09
N ILE A 106 -3.26 -14.82 18.39
CA ILE A 106 -3.22 -15.89 19.40
C ILE A 106 -4.57 -16.00 20.11
N PHE A 107 -5.24 -17.13 19.92
CA PHE A 107 -6.49 -17.49 20.56
C PHE A 107 -6.25 -18.44 21.73
N VAL A 108 -6.76 -18.09 22.91
CA VAL A 108 -6.55 -18.80 24.16
C VAL A 108 -7.89 -19.13 24.81
N SER A 109 -8.07 -20.37 25.25
CA SER A 109 -9.22 -20.78 26.07
C SER A 109 -8.98 -20.48 27.54
N LYS A 110 -10.06 -20.18 28.30
CA LYS A 110 -10.03 -19.91 29.75
C LYS A 110 -9.23 -20.91 30.58
N ARG A 111 -9.18 -22.16 30.13
CA ARG A 111 -8.46 -23.26 30.79
C ARG A 111 -6.94 -23.05 30.84
N LYS A 112 -6.40 -22.11 30.06
CA LYS A 112 -4.98 -21.77 30.01
C LYS A 112 -4.65 -20.39 30.56
N PHE A 113 -5.64 -19.58 30.96
CA PHE A 113 -5.36 -18.21 31.43
C PHE A 113 -4.44 -18.20 32.66
N GLU A 114 -4.78 -18.99 33.68
CA GLU A 114 -3.95 -19.10 34.90
C GLU A 114 -2.51 -19.50 34.59
N ALA A 115 -2.35 -20.50 33.71
CA ALA A 115 -1.04 -20.97 33.28
C ALA A 115 -0.27 -19.89 32.49
N LEU A 116 -0.96 -19.11 31.65
CA LEU A 116 -0.34 -18.10 30.80
C LEU A 116 -0.18 -16.72 31.45
N SER A 117 -0.68 -16.52 32.67
CA SER A 117 -0.61 -15.25 33.41
C SER A 117 0.80 -14.63 33.46
N LYS A 118 1.85 -15.47 33.43
CA LYS A 118 3.26 -15.04 33.43
C LYS A 118 4.03 -15.37 32.14
N ALA A 119 3.38 -16.01 31.18
CA ALA A 119 4.06 -16.54 29.99
C ALA A 119 4.72 -15.43 29.15
N PHE A 120 4.05 -14.28 29.01
CA PHE A 120 4.55 -13.14 28.26
C PHE A 120 5.68 -12.38 28.96
N VAL A 121 5.86 -12.49 30.28
CA VAL A 121 6.84 -11.69 31.04
C VAL A 121 8.02 -12.51 31.57
N LEU A 122 8.00 -13.84 31.39
CA LEU A 122 8.96 -14.76 31.97
C LEU A 122 10.41 -14.45 31.55
N LYS A 123 10.62 -14.13 30.27
CA LYS A 123 11.94 -13.89 29.71
C LYS A 123 12.04 -12.47 29.17
N GLY A 124 12.68 -11.61 29.95
CA GLY A 124 13.03 -10.27 29.48
C GLY A 124 14.11 -10.32 28.39
N GLY A 125 14.03 -9.41 27.41
CA GLY A 125 15.03 -9.25 26.36
C GLY A 125 14.81 -10.09 25.09
N VAL A 126 13.72 -10.84 25.01
CA VAL A 126 13.20 -11.42 23.76
C VAL A 126 11.82 -10.84 23.47
N ASP A 127 11.29 -11.07 22.28
CA ASP A 127 9.91 -10.74 21.93
C ASP A 127 8.88 -11.42 22.86
N ALA A 128 7.71 -10.78 23.06
CA ALA A 128 6.69 -11.27 24.00
C ALA A 128 6.06 -12.60 23.57
N ASP A 129 5.84 -12.80 22.28
CA ASP A 129 5.32 -14.05 21.74
C ASP A 129 6.39 -15.16 21.84
N ILE A 130 7.69 -14.82 21.67
CA ILE A 130 8.79 -15.77 21.93
C ILE A 130 8.83 -16.19 23.39
N SER A 131 8.66 -15.25 24.33
CA SER A 131 8.58 -15.55 25.76
C SER A 131 7.42 -16.51 26.05
N MET A 132 6.23 -16.23 25.52
CA MET A 132 5.06 -17.09 25.69
C MET A 132 5.31 -18.49 25.11
N ALA A 133 5.82 -18.58 23.89
CA ALA A 133 6.06 -19.84 23.21
C ALA A 133 7.09 -20.69 23.96
N GLN A 134 8.16 -20.07 24.47
CA GLN A 134 9.14 -20.76 25.29
C GLN A 134 8.52 -21.31 26.58
N PHE A 135 7.77 -20.49 27.31
CA PHE A 135 7.06 -20.92 28.51
C PHE A 135 6.15 -22.13 28.23
N CYS A 136 5.38 -22.07 27.13
CA CYS A 136 4.50 -23.16 26.72
C CYS A 136 5.26 -24.47 26.48
N ARG A 137 6.38 -24.42 25.74
CA ARG A 137 7.21 -25.61 25.47
C ARG A 137 7.80 -26.21 26.75
N GLU A 138 8.32 -25.38 27.65
CA GLU A 138 8.94 -25.83 28.91
C GLU A 138 7.93 -26.41 29.90
N ASN A 139 6.66 -26.03 29.81
CA ASN A 139 5.60 -26.48 30.72
C ASN A 139 4.59 -27.45 30.07
N GLY A 140 4.93 -28.01 28.89
CA GLY A 140 4.10 -29.02 28.22
C GLY A 140 2.75 -28.47 27.76
N HIS A 141 2.67 -27.21 27.37
CA HIS A 141 1.51 -26.60 26.74
C HIS A 141 1.71 -26.54 25.23
N PHE A 142 0.88 -27.28 24.50
CA PHE A 142 0.94 -27.28 23.05
C PHE A 142 0.29 -26.04 22.46
N MET A 143 0.87 -25.57 21.37
CA MET A 143 0.38 -24.44 20.59
C MET A 143 0.04 -24.96 19.20
N PHE A 144 -1.10 -24.51 18.67
CA PHE A 144 -1.61 -25.03 17.42
C PHE A 144 -1.79 -23.94 16.37
N VAL A 145 -1.47 -24.23 15.11
CA VAL A 145 -1.87 -23.39 13.97
C VAL A 145 -2.93 -24.11 13.15
N ASP A 146 -4.02 -23.40 12.83
CA ASP A 146 -5.17 -23.90 12.06
C ASP A 146 -5.03 -23.47 10.59
N SER A 147 -4.88 -24.45 9.71
CA SER A 147 -4.84 -24.30 8.25
C SER A 147 -6.03 -24.99 7.56
N SER A 148 -7.09 -25.32 8.30
CA SER A 148 -8.20 -26.18 7.86
C SER A 148 -9.06 -25.62 6.73
N LYS A 149 -9.10 -24.30 6.57
CA LYS A 149 -9.86 -23.61 5.53
C LYS A 149 -9.02 -23.22 4.32
N GLY A 150 -7.74 -23.58 4.31
CA GLY A 150 -6.77 -23.15 3.29
C GLY A 150 -5.92 -21.98 3.74
N THR A 151 -4.81 -21.77 3.03
CA THR A 151 -3.68 -20.93 3.48
C THR A 151 -3.91 -19.43 3.34
N GLN A 152 -4.98 -19.01 2.65
CA GLN A 152 -5.35 -17.62 2.42
C GLN A 152 -6.76 -17.30 2.96
N TYR A 153 -7.37 -18.21 3.71
CA TYR A 153 -8.75 -18.05 4.16
C TYR A 153 -8.88 -17.01 5.28
N PHE A 154 -8.16 -17.22 6.39
CA PHE A 154 -8.35 -16.44 7.60
C PHE A 154 -7.94 -14.96 7.45
N GLY A 155 -6.92 -14.71 6.64
CA GLY A 155 -6.33 -13.38 6.51
C GLY A 155 -4.89 -13.44 6.04
N PHE A 156 -4.15 -12.37 6.32
CA PHE A 156 -2.74 -12.24 5.96
C PHE A 156 -1.97 -11.38 6.96
N LEU A 157 -0.64 -11.42 6.89
CA LEU A 157 0.25 -10.54 7.66
C LEU A 157 0.66 -9.33 6.82
N VAL A 158 0.48 -8.14 7.38
CA VAL A 158 1.00 -6.88 6.84
C VAL A 158 2.52 -6.84 7.07
N ASN A 159 3.27 -6.38 6.08
CA ASN A 159 4.68 -6.07 6.23
C ASN A 159 4.84 -4.68 6.86
N SER A 160 5.05 -4.62 8.18
CA SER A 160 5.25 -3.36 8.90
C SER A 160 6.71 -2.89 8.96
N ASP A 161 7.66 -3.68 8.46
CA ASP A 161 9.10 -3.48 8.70
C ASP A 161 9.61 -2.14 8.13
N SER A 162 8.98 -1.67 7.05
CA SER A 162 9.40 -0.49 6.30
C SER A 162 8.89 0.85 6.86
N PHE A 163 7.81 0.85 7.65
CA PHE A 163 7.17 2.10 8.10
C PHE A 163 8.10 2.98 8.94
N SER A 164 9.01 2.36 9.69
CA SER A 164 10.00 3.08 10.50
C SER A 164 11.05 3.84 9.69
N GLN A 165 11.20 3.51 8.40
CA GLN A 165 12.20 4.07 7.49
C GLN A 165 11.62 5.14 6.54
N LEU A 166 10.31 5.39 6.63
CA LEU A 166 9.62 6.35 5.76
C LEU A 166 10.07 7.79 6.03
N PRO A 167 10.07 8.66 4.99
CA PRO A 167 10.43 10.06 5.14
C PRO A 167 9.46 10.79 6.08
N LYS A 168 9.88 11.95 6.61
CA LYS A 168 9.06 12.73 7.56
C LYS A 168 7.74 13.17 6.92
N GLU A 169 7.76 13.43 5.62
CA GLU A 169 6.64 13.89 4.81
C GLU A 169 5.55 12.81 4.69
N ALA A 170 5.90 11.52 4.85
CA ALA A 170 4.94 10.42 4.85
C ALA A 170 4.09 10.34 6.13
N ARG A 171 4.37 11.14 7.17
CA ARG A 171 3.70 11.04 8.48
C ARG A 171 2.19 11.29 8.44
N LEU A 172 1.70 12.08 7.49
CA LEU A 172 0.27 12.29 7.32
C LEU A 172 -0.39 11.04 6.73
N ASN A 173 0.22 10.48 5.69
CA ASN A 173 -0.34 9.41 4.88
C ASN A 173 0.72 8.31 4.67
N LEU A 174 0.93 7.49 5.70
CA LEU A 174 2.00 6.48 5.69
C LEU A 174 1.76 5.43 4.61
N GLU A 175 0.51 5.02 4.42
CA GLU A 175 0.18 3.97 3.47
C GLU A 175 0.32 4.41 2.01
N LEU A 176 0.32 5.71 1.72
CA LEU A 176 0.64 6.23 0.39
C LEU A 176 2.05 5.80 -0.05
N TYR A 177 2.98 5.70 0.91
CA TYR A 177 4.40 5.32 0.75
C TYR A 177 4.66 3.81 0.95
N ASP A 178 3.61 3.00 1.15
CA ASP A 178 3.79 1.58 1.48
C ASP A 178 3.95 0.67 0.24
N TYR A 179 3.82 1.22 -0.97
CA TYR A 179 4.14 0.47 -2.19
C TYR A 179 5.66 0.26 -2.31
N PRO A 180 6.14 -0.98 -2.59
CA PRO A 180 5.39 -2.18 -2.97
C PRO A 180 5.18 -3.19 -1.83
N ASN A 181 5.52 -2.84 -0.58
CA ASN A 181 5.63 -3.77 0.54
C ASN A 181 4.31 -4.49 0.87
N ASN A 182 3.19 -3.76 0.82
CA ASN A 182 1.84 -4.34 0.97
C ASN A 182 0.99 -4.11 -0.28
N LYS A 183 1.55 -4.43 -1.45
CA LYS A 183 0.96 -4.16 -2.78
C LYS A 183 -0.55 -4.36 -2.88
N LYS A 184 -1.10 -5.52 -2.48
CA LYS A 184 -2.55 -5.78 -2.60
C LYS A 184 -3.41 -4.84 -1.76
N LEU A 185 -2.94 -4.49 -0.56
CA LEU A 185 -3.63 -3.56 0.33
C LEU A 185 -3.49 -2.12 -0.18
N TRP A 186 -2.33 -1.79 -0.75
CA TRP A 186 -2.10 -0.51 -1.40
C TRP A 186 -3.00 -0.35 -2.63
N GLU A 187 -3.07 -1.35 -3.51
CA GLU A 187 -3.91 -1.35 -4.71
C GLU A 187 -5.39 -1.14 -4.38
N SER A 188 -5.91 -1.83 -3.36
CA SER A 188 -7.31 -1.71 -2.98
C SER A 188 -7.69 -0.33 -2.42
N ARG A 189 -6.70 0.44 -1.96
CA ARG A 189 -6.88 1.80 -1.44
C ARG A 189 -6.66 2.87 -2.50
N TYR A 190 -5.68 2.65 -3.39
CA TYR A 190 -5.08 3.75 -4.16
C TYR A 190 -5.24 3.63 -5.68
N ILE A 191 -5.51 2.45 -6.22
CA ILE A 191 -5.78 2.29 -7.65
C ILE A 191 -7.28 2.46 -7.91
N HIS A 192 -7.63 3.15 -9.00
CA HIS A 192 -9.03 3.32 -9.37
C HIS A 192 -9.70 1.95 -9.61
N PRO A 193 -10.92 1.69 -9.08
CA PRO A 193 -11.57 0.39 -9.20
C PRO A 193 -11.72 -0.14 -10.63
N GLU A 194 -11.86 0.77 -11.60
CA GLU A 194 -12.02 0.43 -13.02
C GLU A 194 -10.69 0.24 -13.78
N TYR A 195 -9.54 0.62 -13.20
CA TYR A 195 -8.23 0.58 -13.88
C TYR A 195 -7.94 -0.80 -14.47
N PHE A 196 -8.07 -1.86 -13.67
CA PHE A 196 -7.79 -3.22 -14.12
C PHE A 196 -8.82 -3.73 -15.14
N THR A 197 -10.04 -3.20 -15.14
CA THR A 197 -11.03 -3.51 -16.17
C THR A 197 -10.59 -2.89 -17.49
N VAL A 198 -10.19 -1.62 -17.49
CA VAL A 198 -9.69 -0.92 -18.67
C VAL A 198 -8.38 -1.52 -19.16
N LEU A 199 -7.52 -2.07 -18.29
CA LEU A 199 -6.26 -2.69 -18.71
C LEU A 199 -6.43 -4.05 -19.44
N LYS A 200 -7.54 -4.77 -19.22
CA LYS A 200 -7.74 -6.12 -19.81
C LYS A 200 -7.55 -6.14 -21.33
N PRO A 201 -6.93 -7.20 -21.90
CA PRO A 201 -6.86 -7.38 -23.34
C PRO A 201 -8.26 -7.31 -23.99
N GLY A 202 -8.37 -6.60 -25.11
CA GLY A 202 -9.63 -6.46 -25.86
C GLY A 202 -10.62 -5.43 -25.29
N THR A 203 -10.30 -4.74 -24.20
CA THR A 203 -11.06 -3.56 -23.75
C THR A 203 -10.46 -2.31 -24.39
N ASP A 204 -11.27 -1.48 -25.03
CA ASP A 204 -10.79 -0.24 -25.63
C ASP A 204 -10.49 0.80 -24.55
N VAL A 205 -9.41 1.56 -24.74
CA VAL A 205 -9.06 2.70 -23.88
C VAL A 205 -9.61 3.97 -24.55
N PRO A 206 -10.45 4.77 -23.87
CA PRO A 206 -11.02 5.98 -24.45
C PRO A 206 -9.94 6.96 -24.96
N LEU A 207 -10.26 7.65 -26.05
CA LEU A 207 -9.45 8.73 -26.63
C LEU A 207 -10.18 10.06 -26.43
N ALA A 208 -9.57 10.98 -25.69
CA ALA A 208 -10.11 12.33 -25.52
C ALA A 208 -9.78 13.23 -26.73
N CYS A 209 -8.62 13.01 -27.34
CA CYS A 209 -8.15 13.64 -28.57
C CYS A 209 -7.35 12.60 -29.39
N PRO A 210 -6.98 12.88 -30.66
CA PRO A 210 -6.10 12.00 -31.42
C PRO A 210 -4.81 11.71 -30.65
N ASP A 211 -4.51 10.42 -30.41
CA ASP A 211 -3.38 9.92 -29.63
C ASP A 211 -3.26 10.46 -28.18
N VAL A 212 -4.40 10.89 -27.60
CA VAL A 212 -4.51 11.25 -26.18
C VAL A 212 -5.49 10.29 -25.53
N TYR A 213 -4.95 9.30 -24.82
CA TYR A 213 -5.72 8.29 -24.11
C TYR A 213 -6.16 8.81 -22.75
N ASP A 214 -7.40 8.53 -22.36
CA ASP A 214 -8.01 8.99 -21.11
C ASP A 214 -8.55 7.77 -20.35
N PHE A 215 -7.99 7.49 -19.17
CA PHE A 215 -8.31 6.29 -18.41
C PHE A 215 -8.30 6.50 -16.90
N PRO A 216 -9.12 5.75 -16.15
CA PRO A 216 -9.10 5.76 -14.70
C PRO A 216 -7.81 5.14 -14.18
N PHE A 217 -7.07 5.85 -13.32
CA PHE A 217 -5.79 5.37 -12.81
C PHE A 217 -5.74 5.34 -11.28
N LEU A 218 -5.88 6.49 -10.63
CA LEU A 218 -5.76 6.64 -9.18
C LEU A 218 -7.14 6.77 -8.53
N SER A 219 -7.28 6.31 -7.30
CA SER A 219 -8.49 6.53 -6.50
C SER A 219 -8.59 7.99 -6.02
N GLU A 220 -9.79 8.44 -5.67
CA GLU A 220 -9.98 9.75 -5.02
C GLU A 220 -9.14 9.89 -3.75
N ARG A 221 -9.04 8.81 -2.96
CA ARG A 221 -8.22 8.77 -1.74
C ARG A 221 -6.73 9.03 -2.02
N PHE A 222 -6.17 8.43 -3.07
CA PHE A 222 -4.77 8.69 -3.45
C PHE A 222 -4.58 10.17 -3.77
N CYS A 223 -5.50 10.75 -4.53
CA CYS A 223 -5.41 12.13 -4.98
C CYS A 223 -5.50 13.10 -3.81
N GLU A 224 -6.44 12.88 -2.88
CA GLU A 224 -6.59 13.66 -1.66
C GLU A 224 -5.34 13.58 -0.78
N GLU A 225 -4.88 12.38 -0.43
CA GLU A 225 -3.72 12.17 0.44
C GLU A 225 -2.42 12.72 -0.18
N LEU A 226 -2.28 12.67 -1.50
CA LEU A 226 -1.14 13.29 -2.19
C LEU A 226 -1.20 14.81 -2.12
N ILE A 227 -2.37 15.44 -2.28
CA ILE A 227 -2.53 16.89 -2.12
C ILE A 227 -2.15 17.32 -0.69
N GLU A 228 -2.57 16.57 0.32
CA GLU A 228 -2.21 16.83 1.72
C GLU A 228 -0.70 16.81 1.95
N VAL A 229 0.01 15.81 1.40
CA VAL A 229 1.47 15.73 1.47
C VAL A 229 2.12 16.96 0.83
N MET A 230 1.62 17.39 -0.34
CA MET A 230 2.17 18.54 -1.06
C MET A 230 1.92 19.86 -0.32
N GLU A 231 0.72 20.05 0.24
CA GLU A 231 0.38 21.27 0.99
C GLU A 231 1.07 21.33 2.36
N GLU A 232 1.25 20.20 3.05
CA GLU A 232 2.03 20.13 4.29
C GLU A 232 3.52 20.42 4.04
N PHE A 233 4.07 19.92 2.92
CA PHE A 233 5.43 20.28 2.52
C PHE A 233 5.53 21.78 2.23
N GLY A 234 4.56 22.36 1.54
CA GLY A 234 4.31 23.81 1.44
C GLY A 234 5.35 24.63 0.66
N LEU A 235 6.49 24.04 0.28
CA LEU A 235 7.57 24.72 -0.45
C LEU A 235 7.35 24.67 -1.97
N TRP A 236 6.22 25.23 -2.43
CA TRP A 236 5.89 25.37 -3.85
C TRP A 236 6.92 26.25 -4.59
N SER A 237 7.17 25.93 -5.87
CA SER A 237 8.05 26.76 -6.71
C SER A 237 7.53 28.19 -6.87
N GLU A 238 8.42 29.11 -7.26
CA GLU A 238 8.03 30.48 -7.62
C GLU A 238 7.44 30.62 -9.03
N GLY A 239 7.40 29.54 -9.83
CA GLY A 239 6.99 29.57 -11.23
C GLY A 239 7.98 30.34 -12.12
N LYS A 240 9.28 30.27 -11.82
CA LYS A 240 10.35 30.99 -12.53
C LYS A 240 11.28 30.03 -13.24
N HIS A 241 11.86 30.49 -14.36
CA HIS A 241 12.80 29.70 -15.16
C HIS A 241 14.03 29.20 -14.42
N LYS A 242 14.47 29.88 -13.35
CA LYS A 242 15.59 29.43 -12.52
C LYS A 242 15.05 28.85 -11.24
N ASP A 243 15.21 27.55 -11.08
CA ASP A 243 14.83 26.83 -9.87
C ASP A 243 15.97 25.93 -9.42
N GLY A 244 16.63 26.31 -8.32
CA GLY A 244 17.73 25.55 -7.74
C GLY A 244 17.33 24.20 -7.12
N ARG A 245 16.03 23.92 -7.01
CA ARG A 245 15.47 22.66 -6.50
C ARG A 245 15.42 21.58 -7.59
N VAL A 246 15.48 22.00 -8.86
CA VAL A 246 15.41 21.11 -10.03
C VAL A 246 16.80 20.78 -10.53
N GLN A 247 17.00 19.54 -11.00
CA GLN A 247 18.28 19.10 -11.53
C GLN A 247 18.68 19.94 -12.76
N GLY A 248 19.77 20.69 -12.65
CA GLY A 248 20.25 21.61 -13.69
C GLY A 248 19.86 23.07 -13.50
N GLY A 249 19.01 23.39 -12.51
CA GLY A 249 18.76 24.77 -12.08
C GLY A 249 17.88 25.60 -13.02
N TYR A 250 17.33 25.01 -14.08
CA TYR A 250 16.60 25.72 -15.12
C TYR A 250 15.41 24.93 -15.69
N GLU A 251 14.24 25.56 -15.71
CA GLU A 251 13.01 25.03 -16.31
C GLU A 251 12.64 25.81 -17.57
N ASN A 252 12.44 25.11 -18.68
CA ASN A 252 12.06 25.73 -19.96
C ASN A 252 10.65 26.33 -19.90
N VAL A 253 9.76 25.73 -19.12
CA VAL A 253 8.35 26.10 -18.99
C VAL A 253 7.99 25.97 -17.52
N PRO A 254 8.20 27.02 -16.72
CA PRO A 254 8.07 26.89 -15.27
C PRO A 254 6.62 26.82 -14.83
N THR A 255 6.38 26.00 -13.81
CA THR A 255 5.09 25.81 -13.15
C THR A 255 5.23 26.03 -11.65
N ARG A 256 4.14 26.31 -10.93
CA ARG A 256 4.13 26.26 -9.47
C ARG A 256 3.95 24.82 -9.00
N ASP A 257 5.05 24.20 -8.61
CA ASP A 257 5.11 22.75 -8.40
C ASP A 257 5.99 22.31 -7.22
N ILE A 258 5.81 21.03 -6.89
CA ILE A 258 6.63 20.24 -5.97
C ILE A 258 6.95 18.91 -6.66
N HIS A 259 8.23 18.57 -6.73
CA HIS A 259 8.71 17.31 -7.29
C HIS A 259 8.65 16.17 -6.28
N MET A 260 8.43 14.95 -6.76
CA MET A 260 8.32 13.75 -5.92
C MET A 260 9.58 13.46 -5.10
N ASN A 261 10.76 13.86 -5.57
CA ASN A 261 12.00 13.69 -4.80
C ASN A 261 12.07 14.60 -3.57
N GLN A 262 11.41 15.77 -3.60
CA GLN A 262 11.39 16.73 -2.49
C GLN A 262 10.57 16.21 -1.31
N VAL A 263 9.57 15.37 -1.59
CA VAL A 263 8.70 14.73 -0.58
C VAL A 263 9.05 13.25 -0.36
N GLY A 264 10.22 12.81 -0.82
CA GLY A 264 10.70 11.43 -0.65
C GLY A 264 9.85 10.35 -1.35
N TYR A 265 9.02 10.73 -2.32
CA TYR A 265 8.08 9.83 -3.01
C TYR A 265 8.60 9.31 -4.36
N GLU A 266 9.73 9.82 -4.85
CA GLU A 266 10.31 9.50 -6.16
C GLU A 266 10.42 7.99 -6.44
N ARG A 267 11.00 7.22 -5.52
CA ARG A 267 11.21 5.78 -5.71
C ARG A 267 9.89 5.00 -5.76
N HIS A 268 8.94 5.38 -4.91
CA HIS A 268 7.61 4.76 -4.88
C HIS A 268 6.87 5.05 -6.18
N TRP A 269 6.89 6.32 -6.61
CA TRP A 269 6.23 6.75 -7.84
C TRP A 269 6.83 6.10 -9.09
N LEU A 270 8.16 5.99 -9.20
CA LEU A 270 8.81 5.27 -10.32
C LEU A 270 8.34 3.81 -10.42
N GLN A 271 8.22 3.11 -9.29
CA GLN A 271 7.72 1.74 -9.29
C GLN A 271 6.22 1.67 -9.64
N ILE A 272 5.42 2.67 -9.26
CA ILE A 272 4.02 2.78 -9.67
C ILE A 272 3.93 3.00 -11.18
N LEU A 273 4.75 3.90 -11.75
CA LEU A 273 4.83 4.09 -13.21
C LEU A 273 5.15 2.77 -13.91
N ASP A 274 6.18 2.04 -13.44
CA ASP A 274 6.57 0.74 -14.02
C ASP A 274 5.45 -0.32 -13.95
N ASN A 275 4.71 -0.37 -12.85
CA ASN A 275 3.73 -1.45 -12.62
C ASN A 275 2.33 -1.13 -13.16
N TYR A 276 2.00 0.15 -13.39
CA TYR A 276 0.65 0.56 -13.81
C TYR A 276 0.66 1.38 -15.10
N ILE A 277 1.54 2.38 -15.23
CA ILE A 277 1.58 3.18 -16.46
C ILE A 277 2.21 2.42 -17.62
N ALA A 278 3.34 1.72 -17.41
CA ALA A 278 3.98 0.97 -18.49
C ALA A 278 3.04 -0.08 -19.13
N PRO A 279 2.29 -0.92 -18.37
CA PRO A 279 1.32 -1.84 -18.98
C PRO A 279 0.22 -1.13 -19.78
N MET A 280 -0.30 0.00 -19.29
CA MET A 280 -1.30 0.78 -20.02
C MET A 280 -0.72 1.38 -21.30
N GLN A 281 0.49 1.93 -21.23
CA GLN A 281 1.22 2.45 -22.38
C GLN A 281 1.46 1.36 -23.43
N GLU A 282 1.99 0.19 -23.03
CA GLU A 282 2.30 -0.93 -23.93
C GLU A 282 1.04 -1.43 -24.64
N LYS A 283 -0.12 -1.34 -23.98
CA LYS A 283 -1.42 -1.66 -24.56
C LYS A 283 -1.84 -0.68 -25.66
N VAL A 284 -1.66 0.62 -25.45
CA VAL A 284 -2.17 1.65 -26.38
C VAL A 284 -1.18 2.05 -27.47
N PHE A 285 0.12 2.00 -27.19
CA PHE A 285 1.20 2.22 -28.15
C PHE A 285 1.90 0.91 -28.49
N ILE A 286 1.17 0.06 -29.21
CA ILE A 286 1.66 -1.26 -29.63
C ILE A 286 2.98 -1.11 -30.40
N GLY A 287 4.02 -1.80 -29.94
CA GLY A 287 5.35 -1.76 -30.55
C GLY A 287 6.35 -0.88 -29.80
N PHE A 288 5.93 -0.09 -28.81
CA PHE A 288 6.82 0.65 -27.93
C PHE A 288 6.92 -0.03 -26.57
N TYR A 289 8.12 -0.56 -26.25
CA TYR A 289 8.41 -1.26 -25.01
C TYR A 289 9.70 -0.73 -24.42
N GLN A 290 9.62 -0.09 -23.25
CA GLN A 290 10.79 0.42 -22.55
C GLN A 290 10.60 0.27 -21.04
N ARG A 291 11.38 -0.65 -20.45
CA ARG A 291 11.42 -0.93 -19.02
C ARG A 291 12.88 -1.04 -18.55
N PRO A 292 13.23 -0.55 -17.34
CA PRO A 292 12.35 0.22 -16.45
C PRO A 292 12.00 1.59 -17.04
N ILE A 293 10.91 2.17 -16.57
CA ILE A 293 10.55 3.56 -16.84
C ILE A 293 11.64 4.46 -16.26
N HIS A 294 12.06 5.44 -17.05
CA HIS A 294 12.93 6.51 -16.61
C HIS A 294 12.14 7.82 -16.58
N ALA A 295 12.03 8.45 -15.42
CA ALA A 295 11.39 9.75 -15.28
C ALA A 295 12.12 10.55 -14.19
N ASN A 296 12.62 11.73 -14.54
CA ASN A 296 13.26 12.67 -13.58
C ASN A 296 12.32 13.84 -13.25
N MET A 297 11.32 14.07 -14.10
CA MET A 297 10.36 15.16 -14.00
C MET A 297 9.00 14.55 -13.65
N MET A 298 8.77 14.43 -12.34
CA MET A 298 7.56 13.89 -11.73
C MET A 298 7.15 14.85 -10.61
N PHE A 299 6.05 15.56 -10.79
CA PHE A 299 5.71 16.68 -9.92
C PHE A 299 4.21 16.93 -9.88
N VAL A 300 3.75 17.53 -8.78
CA VAL A 300 2.39 18.05 -8.65
C VAL A 300 2.43 19.54 -8.97
N VAL A 301 1.56 19.99 -9.86
CA VAL A 301 1.37 21.40 -10.20
C VAL A 301 0.11 21.92 -9.51
N ARG A 302 0.18 23.17 -9.03
CA ARG A 302 -0.96 23.90 -8.49
C ARG A 302 -1.26 25.14 -9.31
N TYR A 303 -2.48 25.21 -9.87
CA TYR A 303 -2.97 26.39 -10.56
C TYR A 303 -3.95 27.17 -9.70
N ARG A 304 -3.75 28.49 -9.60
CA ARG A 304 -4.66 29.44 -8.94
C ARG A 304 -4.75 30.76 -9.71
N PRO A 305 -5.89 31.46 -9.67
CA PRO A 305 -6.07 32.76 -10.33
C PRO A 305 -5.11 33.85 -9.85
N ASP A 306 -4.74 33.82 -8.57
CA ASP A 306 -3.89 34.81 -7.88
C ASP A 306 -2.39 34.46 -7.92
N GLU A 307 -2.05 33.28 -8.46
CA GLU A 307 -0.67 32.80 -8.59
C GLU A 307 -0.32 32.57 -10.07
N GLN A 308 -0.28 31.31 -10.50
CA GLN A 308 -0.14 30.90 -11.88
C GLN A 308 -1.43 30.19 -12.30
N ALA A 309 -2.23 30.83 -13.15
CA ALA A 309 -3.56 30.32 -13.51
C ALA A 309 -3.56 29.37 -14.71
N SER A 310 -2.55 29.46 -15.57
CA SER A 310 -2.47 28.79 -16.88
C SER A 310 -1.04 28.41 -17.24
N LEU A 311 -0.89 27.59 -18.27
CA LEU A 311 0.41 27.24 -18.84
C LEU A 311 0.40 27.45 -20.36
N ARG A 312 1.37 28.22 -20.85
CA ARG A 312 1.49 28.55 -22.28
C ARG A 312 1.69 27.29 -23.15
N PRO A 313 1.39 27.36 -24.47
CA PRO A 313 1.69 26.27 -25.39
C PRO A 313 3.14 25.79 -25.32
N HIS A 314 3.35 24.49 -25.14
CA HIS A 314 4.68 23.88 -25.07
C HIS A 314 4.67 22.39 -25.45
N HIS A 315 5.88 21.83 -25.55
CA HIS A 315 6.13 20.40 -25.62
C HIS A 315 6.83 19.95 -24.34
N ASP A 316 6.57 18.70 -23.96
CA ASP A 316 7.26 18.09 -22.84
C ASP A 316 8.59 17.51 -23.30
N ALA A 317 9.58 17.53 -22.42
CA ALA A 317 10.83 16.85 -22.67
C ALA A 317 10.71 15.37 -22.27
N SER A 318 9.79 14.65 -22.92
CA SER A 318 9.49 13.22 -22.70
C SER A 318 9.26 12.50 -24.02
N THR A 319 9.34 11.17 -24.02
CA THR A 319 8.76 10.38 -25.12
C THR A 319 7.24 10.42 -25.04
N TYR A 320 6.70 10.16 -23.86
CA TYR A 320 5.28 10.35 -23.55
C TYR A 320 5.13 10.91 -22.14
N SER A 321 4.00 11.56 -21.89
CA SER A 321 3.66 12.15 -20.60
C SER A 321 2.36 11.55 -20.09
N ILE A 322 2.22 11.58 -18.78
CA ILE A 322 0.91 11.46 -18.12
C ILE A 322 0.56 12.75 -17.41
N ASP A 323 -0.73 13.07 -17.38
CA ASP A 323 -1.32 14.19 -16.65
C ASP A 323 -2.57 13.69 -15.94
N VAL A 324 -2.51 13.61 -14.60
CA VAL A 324 -3.57 13.07 -13.75
C VAL A 324 -4.26 14.22 -13.01
N ALA A 325 -5.58 14.32 -13.14
CA ALA A 325 -6.36 15.28 -12.35
C ALA A 325 -6.46 14.82 -10.89
N LEU A 326 -6.08 15.68 -9.94
CA LEU A 326 -6.08 15.32 -8.51
C LEU A 326 -7.31 15.84 -7.74
N ASN A 327 -8.04 16.81 -8.27
CA ASN A 327 -9.23 17.36 -7.61
C ASN A 327 -10.33 17.75 -8.60
N LYS A 328 -11.51 18.07 -8.09
CA LYS A 328 -12.76 18.10 -8.86
C LYS A 328 -13.09 19.48 -9.38
N LYS A 329 -13.32 19.57 -10.69
CA LYS A 329 -13.85 20.78 -11.32
C LYS A 329 -15.28 21.07 -10.84
N ASP A 330 -15.61 22.35 -10.77
CA ASP A 330 -16.87 22.92 -10.29
C ASP A 330 -17.17 22.67 -8.80
N VAL A 331 -16.24 22.03 -8.08
CA VAL A 331 -16.25 21.89 -6.62
C VAL A 331 -15.04 22.62 -6.02
N ASP A 332 -13.83 22.23 -6.43
CA ASP A 332 -12.58 22.76 -5.89
C ASP A 332 -12.02 23.91 -6.73
N TYR A 333 -12.36 23.95 -8.02
CA TYR A 333 -11.94 24.99 -8.96
C TYR A 333 -12.91 25.18 -10.13
N GLU A 334 -12.83 26.34 -10.80
CA GLU A 334 -13.51 26.61 -12.08
C GLU A 334 -12.50 26.90 -13.19
N GLY A 335 -12.91 26.68 -14.44
CA GLY A 335 -12.05 26.81 -15.62
C GLY A 335 -11.16 25.59 -15.81
N GLY A 336 -9.91 25.80 -16.21
CA GLY A 336 -8.93 24.74 -16.40
C GLY A 336 -9.17 23.85 -17.62
N GLY A 337 -8.45 22.73 -17.65
CA GLY A 337 -8.39 21.80 -18.76
C GLY A 337 -7.09 21.92 -19.57
N VAL A 338 -7.00 21.11 -20.62
CA VAL A 338 -5.83 21.04 -21.50
C VAL A 338 -6.28 21.16 -22.94
N ARG A 339 -5.62 22.02 -23.72
CA ARG A 339 -5.88 22.16 -25.15
C ARG A 339 -4.69 21.69 -25.96
N TYR A 340 -4.92 20.71 -26.82
CA TYR A 340 -3.96 20.21 -27.79
C TYR A 340 -4.08 21.01 -29.08
N VAL A 341 -3.14 21.95 -29.27
CA VAL A 341 -3.21 23.04 -30.25
C VAL A 341 -3.31 22.51 -31.68
N ARG A 342 -2.47 21.52 -32.04
CA ARG A 342 -2.43 20.94 -33.40
C ARG A 342 -3.75 20.31 -33.82
N TYR A 343 -4.54 19.82 -32.87
CA TYR A 343 -5.80 19.13 -33.13
C TYR A 343 -7.02 20.01 -32.87
N ASN A 344 -6.83 21.24 -32.40
CA ASN A 344 -7.90 22.10 -31.87
C ASN A 344 -8.86 21.35 -30.94
N CYS A 345 -8.30 20.47 -30.11
CA CYS A 345 -9.04 19.58 -29.22
C CYS A 345 -8.80 20.01 -27.78
N THR A 346 -9.88 20.11 -26.99
CA THR A 346 -9.82 20.53 -25.59
C THR A 346 -10.38 19.44 -24.72
N VAL A 347 -9.59 19.00 -23.75
CA VAL A 347 -9.97 18.01 -22.75
C VAL A 347 -10.25 18.73 -21.44
N PRO A 348 -11.44 18.54 -20.82
CA PRO A 348 -11.75 19.16 -19.54
C PRO A 348 -10.79 18.74 -18.41
N ALA A 349 -10.30 17.49 -18.44
CA ALA A 349 -9.38 16.91 -17.48
C ALA A 349 -9.83 17.16 -16.03
N ASP A 350 -11.09 16.80 -15.76
CA ASP A 350 -11.86 17.18 -14.56
C ASP A 350 -12.31 16.00 -13.69
N GLN A 351 -12.10 14.76 -14.16
CA GLN A 351 -12.39 13.55 -13.39
C GLN A 351 -11.22 13.20 -12.47
N ILE A 352 -11.45 13.17 -11.15
CA ILE A 352 -10.40 12.87 -10.16
C ILE A 352 -9.80 11.49 -10.43
N GLY A 353 -8.47 11.41 -10.43
CA GLY A 353 -7.72 10.18 -10.57
C GLY A 353 -7.67 9.62 -11.99
N TRP A 354 -8.30 10.28 -12.96
CA TRP A 354 -8.15 9.96 -14.37
C TRP A 354 -6.86 10.54 -14.91
N SER A 355 -6.19 9.74 -15.75
CA SER A 355 -4.92 10.08 -16.38
C SER A 355 -5.13 10.25 -17.87
N MET A 356 -4.65 11.38 -18.39
CA MET A 356 -4.32 11.51 -19.80
C MET A 356 -2.94 10.88 -20.06
N LEU A 357 -2.77 10.22 -21.19
CA LEU A 357 -1.49 9.68 -21.67
C LEU A 357 -1.31 10.06 -23.14
N PHE A 358 -0.21 10.74 -23.45
CA PHE A 358 0.02 11.31 -24.78
C PHE A 358 1.53 11.47 -25.10
N PRO A 359 1.93 11.51 -26.38
CA PRO A 359 3.32 11.78 -26.79
C PRO A 359 3.80 13.17 -26.35
N GLY A 360 4.98 13.30 -25.75
CA GLY A 360 5.46 14.59 -25.21
C GLY A 360 6.06 15.53 -26.26
N ARG A 361 6.74 14.97 -27.26
CA ARG A 361 7.46 15.73 -28.29
C ARG A 361 6.74 15.75 -29.64
N LEU A 362 7.10 16.74 -30.46
CA LEU A 362 6.75 16.92 -31.87
C LEU A 362 5.26 17.15 -32.17
N THR A 363 4.36 16.28 -31.72
CA THR A 363 2.98 16.22 -32.21
C THR A 363 1.94 16.78 -31.24
N HIS A 364 2.20 16.83 -29.95
CA HIS A 364 1.20 17.28 -28.95
C HIS A 364 1.62 18.59 -28.29
N LEU A 365 1.76 19.64 -29.11
CA LEU A 365 1.88 21.00 -28.57
C LEU A 365 0.59 21.30 -27.80
N HIS A 366 0.70 21.51 -26.50
CA HIS A 366 -0.46 21.66 -25.62
C HIS A 366 -0.31 22.84 -24.66
N GLU A 367 -1.45 23.36 -24.20
CA GLU A 367 -1.54 24.46 -23.25
C GLU A 367 -2.49 24.12 -22.11
N GLY A 368 -2.15 24.58 -20.90
CA GLY A 368 -3.00 24.48 -19.71
C GLY A 368 -3.94 25.68 -19.66
N LEU A 369 -5.25 25.43 -19.79
CA LEU A 369 -6.24 26.51 -19.81
C LEU A 369 -6.37 27.20 -18.44
N PRO A 370 -6.74 28.49 -18.40
CA PRO A 370 -6.80 29.25 -17.15
C PRO A 370 -7.77 28.68 -16.13
N THR A 371 -7.29 28.47 -14.90
CA THR A 371 -8.11 28.27 -13.71
C THR A 371 -8.63 29.64 -13.26
N THR A 372 -9.96 29.82 -13.21
CA THR A 372 -10.61 31.12 -12.98
C THR A 372 -11.07 31.33 -11.54
N ARG A 373 -11.29 30.24 -10.79
CA ARG A 373 -11.62 30.25 -9.36
C ARG A 373 -11.06 29.01 -8.68
N GLY A 374 -10.79 29.11 -7.38
CA GLY A 374 -10.35 27.97 -6.57
C GLY A 374 -8.93 27.53 -6.89
N THR A 375 -8.64 26.25 -6.65
CA THR A 375 -7.29 25.68 -6.85
C THR A 375 -7.38 24.38 -7.62
N ARG A 376 -6.64 24.26 -8.72
CA ARG A 376 -6.56 23.02 -9.51
C ARG A 376 -5.21 22.34 -9.25
N TYR A 377 -5.24 21.06 -8.90
CA TYR A 377 -4.05 20.22 -8.74
C TYR A 377 -3.98 19.16 -9.84
N ILE A 378 -2.80 18.99 -10.42
CA ILE A 378 -2.53 17.89 -11.36
C ILE A 378 -1.20 17.23 -11.02
N LEU A 379 -1.11 15.92 -11.27
CA LEU A 379 0.11 15.14 -11.17
C LEU A 379 0.63 14.82 -12.56
N VAL A 380 1.82 15.35 -12.87
CA VAL A 380 2.45 15.21 -14.18
C VAL A 380 3.69 14.35 -14.07
N SER A 381 3.93 13.51 -15.07
CA SER A 381 5.20 12.78 -15.21
C SER A 381 5.66 12.73 -16.65
N PHE A 382 6.90 13.16 -16.87
CA PHE A 382 7.58 13.15 -18.15
C PHE A 382 8.41 11.86 -18.25
N ILE A 383 7.94 10.94 -19.09
CA ILE A 383 8.41 9.56 -19.11
C ILE A 383 9.31 9.29 -20.32
N ASN A 384 10.42 8.61 -20.06
CA ASN A 384 11.46 8.23 -21.00
C ASN A 384 11.96 9.45 -21.83
N PRO A 385 12.57 10.46 -21.17
CA PRO A 385 13.00 11.73 -21.78
C PRO A 385 14.14 11.63 -22.81
#